data_AF-A0A8X6KFH4-F1
#
_entry.id   AF-A0A8X6KFH4-F1
#
_cell.length_a   1.000
_cell.length_b   1.000
_cell.length_c   1.000
_cell.angle_alpha   90.00
_cell.angle_beta   90.00
_cell.angle_gamma   90.00
#
_symmetry.space_group_name_H-M   'P 1'
#
loop_
_entity.id
_entity.type
_entity.pdbx_description
1 polymer ?
#
loop_
_entity_poly.entity_id
_entity_poly.type
_entity_poly.pdbx_seq_one_letter_code
_entity_poly.pdbx_strand_id
1 'polypeptide(L)'
;MVKVLNPRYSLPGRKHFTATAVPKLYNEIRDKIRQELSLINKDTISVTTDCWASIANTPYITITVHFITSEWALKSACLASAHFDDDHNAFPVSSTFHPRHFSNGIIQLIIDAFTEEMLREPEFRLTQAQYALLRQRMSSLYDHIRHHPALHQRYLWVGKGRPDIDPDIDASLQPVIQSRTSSKRKRYLTENSSAEMKSNPPKKAKASFPSEEICKTNRQWEQINSTHDFYDNEVEVIQDSVQQYVFSYRCVAETGPCIGISPLYESECTERYGWMYMYYRRVDDPYRTPQWGFVAAPHHCACKITPKYIPDS
;
A
#
# COMPACT_ATOMS: atom_id res chain seq x y z
N MET A 1 40.23 -0.28 22.68
CA MET A 1 40.86 1.02 22.35
C MET A 1 40.80 2.03 23.50
N VAL A 2 39.64 2.38 24.07
CA VAL A 2 39.54 3.41 25.13
C VAL A 2 40.33 3.08 26.42
N LYS A 3 40.34 1.81 26.86
CA LYS A 3 41.12 1.37 28.05
C LYS A 3 42.64 1.45 27.86
N VAL A 4 43.14 1.44 26.63
CA VAL A 4 44.58 1.54 26.33
C VAL A 4 45.04 3.00 26.42
N LEU A 5 44.17 3.94 26.00
CA LEU A 5 44.45 5.37 26.00
C LEU A 5 44.23 6.02 27.38
N ASN A 6 43.23 5.56 28.13
CA ASN A 6 43.01 5.99 29.51
C ASN A 6 42.49 4.84 30.38
N PRO A 7 43.40 4.12 31.08
CA PRO A 7 43.03 2.98 31.91
C PRO A 7 42.08 3.31 33.07
N ARG A 8 42.04 4.57 33.51
CA ARG A 8 41.16 5.04 34.60
C ARG A 8 39.76 5.42 34.12
N TYR A 9 39.54 5.50 32.80
CA TYR A 9 38.24 5.84 32.26
C TYR A 9 37.31 4.62 32.24
N SER A 10 36.29 4.63 33.10
CA SER A 10 35.21 3.65 33.05
C SER A 10 34.19 4.06 32.00
N LEU A 11 34.03 3.24 30.96
CA LEU A 11 32.97 3.44 29.98
C LEU A 11 31.60 3.37 30.68
N PRO A 12 30.72 4.37 30.46
CA PRO A 12 29.37 4.32 31.01
C PRO A 12 28.63 3.10 30.47
N GLY A 13 27.97 2.36 31.37
CA GLY A 13 27.18 1.18 31.01
C GLY A 13 25.80 1.53 30.48
N ARG A 14 25.06 0.52 30.00
CA ARG A 14 23.69 0.65 29.47
C ARG A 14 22.79 1.47 30.40
N LYS A 15 22.83 1.22 31.71
CA LYS A 15 22.03 1.95 32.71
C LYS A 15 22.26 3.46 32.67
N HIS A 16 23.51 3.91 32.52
CA HIS A 16 23.83 5.32 32.43
C HIS A 16 23.24 5.95 31.16
N PHE A 17 23.33 5.27 30.02
CA PHE A 17 22.75 5.78 28.78
C PHE A 17 21.23 5.83 28.85
N THR A 18 20.56 4.74 29.27
CA THR A 18 19.09 4.65 29.31
C THR A 18 18.48 5.59 30.36
N ALA A 19 19.08 5.69 31.56
CA ALA A 19 18.48 6.45 32.66
C ALA A 19 19.01 7.88 32.81
N THR A 20 20.09 8.25 32.12
CA THR A 20 20.73 9.56 32.31
C THR A 20 21.09 10.24 31.01
N ALA A 21 22.00 9.67 30.21
CA ALA A 21 22.57 10.39 29.06
C ALA A 21 21.55 10.63 27.95
N VAL A 22 20.76 9.61 27.57
CA VAL A 22 19.74 9.74 26.52
C VAL A 22 18.58 10.63 26.96
N PRO A 23 17.97 10.46 28.16
CA PRO A 23 16.94 11.38 28.63
C PRO A 23 17.41 12.83 28.74
N LYS A 24 18.65 13.05 29.21
CA LYS A 24 19.23 14.40 29.29
C LYS A 24 19.39 15.03 27.91
N LEU A 25 19.98 14.30 26.96
CA LEU A 25 20.14 14.77 25.58
C LEU A 25 18.80 15.04 24.91
N TYR A 26 17.81 14.17 25.14
CA TYR A 26 16.45 14.35 24.65
C TYR A 26 15.87 15.67 25.14
N ASN A 27 15.90 15.93 26.47
CA ASN A 27 15.39 17.17 27.04
C ASN A 27 16.13 18.40 26.49
N GLU A 28 17.45 18.35 26.35
CA GLU A 28 18.24 19.44 25.77
C GLU A 28 17.85 19.76 24.33
N ILE A 29 17.72 18.74 23.47
CA ILE A 29 17.32 18.90 22.08
C ILE A 29 15.89 19.40 21.98
N ARG A 30 14.99 18.83 22.80
CA ARG A 30 13.58 19.19 22.87
C ARG A 30 13.39 20.65 23.25
N ASP A 31 14.07 21.12 24.30
CA ASP A 31 14.00 22.51 24.75
C ASP A 31 14.53 23.47 23.69
N LYS A 32 15.57 23.07 22.95
CA LYS A 32 16.08 23.83 21.80
C LYS A 32 15.05 23.93 20.67
N ILE A 33 14.46 22.81 20.25
CA ILE A 33 13.42 22.78 19.20
C ILE A 33 12.24 23.68 19.62
N ARG A 34 11.84 23.61 20.89
CA ARG A 34 10.77 24.44 21.44
C ARG A 34 11.07 25.93 21.31
N GLN A 35 12.28 26.36 21.70
CA GLN A 35 12.69 27.75 21.57
C GLN A 35 12.68 28.20 20.11
N GLU A 36 13.25 27.40 19.20
CA GLU A 36 13.25 27.71 17.77
C GLU A 36 11.82 27.85 17.22
N LEU A 37 10.92 26.91 17.54
CA LEU A 37 9.51 26.97 17.11
C LEU A 37 8.76 28.18 17.68
N SER A 38 9.12 28.66 18.87
CA SER A 38 8.47 29.83 19.49
C SER A 38 8.79 31.15 18.78
N LEU A 39 9.89 31.21 18.03
CA LEU A 39 10.37 32.40 17.34
C LEU A 39 9.84 32.54 15.91
N ILE A 40 9.18 31.50 15.38
CA ILE A 40 8.81 31.42 13.96
C ILE A 40 7.43 32.03 13.72
N ASN A 41 7.30 32.70 12.58
CA ASN A 41 6.02 33.26 12.16
C ASN A 41 5.01 32.15 11.83
N LYS A 42 3.81 32.30 12.37
CA LYS A 42 2.85 31.20 12.59
C LYS A 42 2.28 30.59 11.31
N ASP A 43 2.40 31.29 10.19
CA ASP A 43 1.89 30.90 8.88
C ASP A 43 2.91 30.14 8.00
N THR A 44 4.10 29.83 8.54
CA THR A 44 5.23 29.25 7.78
C THR A 44 5.62 27.84 8.22
N ILE A 45 4.72 27.13 8.91
CA ILE A 45 4.95 25.75 9.36
C ILE A 45 4.21 24.75 8.46
N SER A 46 4.84 23.62 8.17
CA SER A 46 4.25 22.46 7.52
C SER A 46 4.45 21.23 8.40
N VAL A 47 3.51 20.29 8.37
CA VAL A 47 3.58 19.06 9.16
C VAL A 47 3.48 17.88 8.22
N THR A 48 4.37 16.91 8.40
CA THR A 48 4.33 15.62 7.72
C THR A 48 4.17 14.50 8.74
N THR A 49 3.55 13.42 8.30
CA THR A 49 3.39 12.19 9.07
C THR A 49 3.97 11.05 8.24
N ASP A 50 4.82 10.24 8.86
CA ASP A 50 5.41 9.05 8.26
C ASP A 50 4.98 7.80 9.04
N CYS A 51 4.69 6.72 8.33
CA CYS A 51 4.34 5.43 8.90
C CYS A 51 5.33 4.38 8.42
N TRP A 52 6.04 3.75 9.35
CA TRP A 52 7.10 2.78 9.04
C TRP A 52 7.06 1.58 9.98
N ALA A 53 7.76 0.50 9.65
CA ALA A 53 7.89 -0.66 10.54
C ALA A 53 9.34 -0.82 11.00
N SER A 54 9.56 -1.10 12.28
CA SER A 54 10.88 -1.35 12.82
C SER A 54 11.46 -2.68 12.31
N ILE A 55 12.73 -2.94 12.60
CA ILE A 55 13.36 -4.23 12.31
C ILE A 55 12.61 -5.39 13.02
N ALA A 56 11.95 -5.10 14.15
CA ALA A 56 11.10 -6.05 14.86
C ALA A 56 9.67 -6.14 14.28
N ASN A 57 9.42 -5.53 13.12
CA ASN A 57 8.11 -5.45 12.45
C ASN A 57 7.02 -4.74 13.29
N THR A 58 7.43 -3.92 14.26
CA THR A 58 6.51 -3.07 15.02
C THR A 58 6.21 -1.83 14.18
N PRO A 59 4.95 -1.56 13.82
CA PRO A 59 4.60 -0.36 13.09
C PRO A 59 4.74 0.89 13.98
N TYR A 60 5.21 1.98 13.40
CA TYR A 60 5.38 3.29 14.01
C TYR A 60 4.72 4.36 13.15
N ILE A 61 4.24 5.40 13.81
CA ILE A 61 3.82 6.66 13.21
C ILE A 61 4.66 7.79 13.79
N THR A 62 5.24 8.61 12.92
CA THR A 62 6.12 9.71 13.28
C THR A 62 5.57 11.01 12.71
N ILE A 63 5.51 12.07 13.53
CA ILE A 63 5.14 13.41 13.08
C ILE A 63 6.36 14.30 13.07
N THR A 64 6.61 14.92 11.91
CA THR A 64 7.71 15.86 11.70
C THR A 64 7.15 17.22 11.32
N VAL A 65 7.63 18.28 11.99
CA VAL A 65 7.35 19.66 11.59
C VAL A 65 8.47 20.17 10.72
N HIS A 66 8.12 20.91 9.69
CA HIS A 66 9.02 21.62 8.79
C HIS A 66 8.76 23.12 8.91
N PHE A 67 9.82 23.91 9.03
CA PHE A 67 9.71 25.35 9.23
C PHE A 67 10.94 26.09 8.70
N ILE A 68 10.77 27.37 8.40
CA ILE A 68 11.85 28.26 7.95
C ILE A 68 12.29 29.12 9.14
N THR A 69 13.59 29.15 9.45
CA THR A 69 14.13 29.96 10.54
C THR A 69 14.26 31.44 10.15
N SER A 70 14.57 32.29 11.14
CA SER A 70 14.90 33.71 10.92
C SER A 70 16.05 33.92 9.93
N GLU A 71 16.96 32.95 9.83
CA GLU A 71 18.08 32.95 8.89
C GLU A 71 17.71 32.39 7.50
N TRP A 72 16.42 32.22 7.21
CA TRP A 72 15.92 31.68 5.94
C TRP A 72 16.38 30.23 5.65
N ALA A 73 16.66 29.45 6.69
CA ALA A 73 17.02 28.04 6.57
C ALA A 73 15.81 27.11 6.79
N LEU A 74 15.59 26.15 5.89
CA LEU A 74 14.61 25.09 6.09
C LEU A 74 15.13 24.11 7.15
N LYS A 75 14.37 23.94 8.24
CA LYS A 75 14.63 22.95 9.27
C LYS A 75 13.46 21.99 9.42
N SER A 76 13.77 20.78 9.87
CA SER A 76 12.78 19.74 10.16
C SER A 76 13.06 19.17 11.55
N ALA A 77 12.00 18.95 12.34
CA ALA A 77 12.11 18.39 13.68
C ALA A 77 11.04 17.32 13.90
N CYS A 78 11.46 16.13 14.34
CA CYS A 78 10.56 15.07 14.76
C CYS A 78 9.92 15.49 16.09
N LEU A 79 8.60 15.55 16.13
CA LEU A 79 7.83 15.97 17.30
C LEU A 79 7.42 14.79 18.16
N ALA A 80 6.97 13.72 17.51
CA ALA A 80 6.52 12.53 18.19
C ALA A 80 6.74 11.32 17.29
N SER A 81 7.05 10.19 17.90
CA SER A 81 7.09 8.89 17.25
C SER A 81 6.46 7.87 18.19
N ALA A 82 5.31 7.35 17.80
CA ALA A 82 4.58 6.33 18.55
C ALA A 82 4.60 5.01 17.79
N HIS A 83 4.56 3.88 18.50
CA HIS A 83 4.31 2.57 17.90
C HIS A 83 2.83 2.21 18.04
N PHE A 84 2.35 1.35 17.16
CA PHE A 84 1.09 0.66 17.40
C PHE A 84 1.41 -0.60 18.21
N ASP A 85 0.85 -0.70 19.41
CA ASP A 85 0.87 -1.94 20.19
C ASP A 85 -0.11 -2.93 19.54
N ASP A 86 0.40 -3.78 18.65
CA ASP A 86 -0.27 -5.02 18.29
C ASP A 86 -0.04 -6.00 19.44
N ASP A 87 -1.01 -6.12 20.35
CA ASP A 87 -1.04 -7.22 21.31
C ASP A 87 -0.88 -8.54 20.54
N HIS A 88 0.27 -9.20 20.72
CA HIS A 88 0.82 -10.29 19.90
C HIS A 88 0.04 -11.63 19.91
N ASN A 89 -1.28 -11.62 20.11
CA ASN A 89 -2.10 -12.85 20.19
C ASN A 89 -3.18 -13.02 19.11
N ALA A 90 -3.19 -12.22 18.04
CA ALA A 90 -4.16 -12.42 16.97
C ALA A 90 -3.54 -12.30 15.57
N PHE A 91 -3.27 -13.48 14.99
CA PHE A 91 -3.08 -13.82 13.57
C PHE A 91 -1.67 -13.72 12.97
N PRO A 92 -1.28 -14.74 12.18
CA PRO A 92 0.04 -14.84 11.60
C PRO A 92 0.25 -13.79 10.51
N VAL A 93 1.41 -13.16 10.60
CA VAL A 93 2.11 -12.29 9.65
C VAL A 93 1.90 -12.74 8.20
N SER A 94 0.87 -12.18 7.55
CA SER A 94 0.72 -12.11 6.10
C SER A 94 -0.41 -11.13 5.73
N SER A 95 -0.34 -9.90 6.21
CA SER A 95 -1.16 -8.81 5.67
C SER A 95 -0.67 -7.47 6.15
N THR A 96 0.31 -6.93 5.43
CA THR A 96 0.51 -5.51 5.22
C THR A 96 -0.86 -4.81 5.10
N PHE A 97 -1.17 -3.84 5.97
CA PHE A 97 -2.21 -2.80 5.80
C PHE A 97 -3.37 -3.17 4.85
N HIS A 98 -4.14 -4.21 5.19
CA HIS A 98 -5.29 -4.58 4.37
C HIS A 98 -6.40 -3.52 4.52
N PRO A 99 -7.14 -3.12 3.46
CA PRO A 99 -8.18 -2.09 3.54
C PRO A 99 -9.24 -2.34 4.61
N ARG A 100 -9.41 -3.61 5.03
CA ARG A 100 -10.29 -3.99 6.14
C ARG A 100 -9.88 -3.38 7.50
N HIS A 101 -8.62 -3.01 7.71
CA HIS A 101 -8.15 -2.36 8.95
C HIS A 101 -8.59 -0.89 9.06
N PHE A 102 -8.96 -0.23 7.95
CA PHE A 102 -9.51 1.13 7.95
C PHE A 102 -11.04 1.17 8.03
N SER A 103 -11.70 0.01 8.17
CA SER A 103 -13.17 -0.06 8.15
C SER A 103 -13.81 0.31 9.49
N ASN A 104 -13.08 0.14 10.60
CA ASN A 104 -13.52 0.53 11.94
C ASN A 104 -12.83 1.84 12.36
N GLY A 105 -13.50 2.63 13.20
CA GLY A 105 -12.99 3.93 13.67
C GLY A 105 -11.77 3.85 14.59
N ILE A 106 -11.10 2.69 14.69
CA ILE A 106 -9.94 2.51 15.57
C ILE A 106 -8.78 3.38 15.10
N ILE A 107 -8.49 3.40 13.79
CA ILE A 107 -7.42 4.25 13.25
C ILE A 107 -7.75 5.72 13.44
N GLN A 108 -9.03 6.11 13.30
CA GLN A 108 -9.48 7.46 13.61
C GLN A 108 -9.21 7.82 15.08
N LEU A 109 -9.56 6.93 16.00
CA LEU A 109 -9.31 7.11 17.43
C LEU A 109 -7.82 7.14 17.76
N ILE A 110 -6.98 6.36 17.09
CA ILE A 110 -5.53 6.40 17.27
C ILE A 110 -4.97 7.74 16.80
N ILE A 111 -5.38 8.20 15.62
CA ILE A 111 -4.98 9.50 15.08
C ILE A 111 -5.45 10.63 16.00
N ASP A 112 -6.69 10.59 16.48
CA ASP A 112 -7.25 11.59 17.38
C ASP A 112 -6.57 11.57 18.76
N ALA A 113 -6.38 10.39 19.36
CA ALA A 113 -5.72 10.25 20.66
C ALA A 113 -4.25 10.70 20.60
N PHE A 114 -3.53 10.33 19.55
CA PHE A 114 -2.15 10.76 19.32
C PHE A 114 -2.06 12.27 19.08
N THR A 115 -3.00 12.82 18.31
CA THR A 115 -3.10 14.27 18.11
C THR A 115 -3.35 14.98 19.44
N GLU A 116 -4.27 14.48 20.27
CA GLU A 116 -4.57 15.06 21.59
C GLU A 116 -3.42 14.92 22.59
N GLU A 117 -2.73 13.78 22.61
CA GLU A 117 -1.54 13.56 23.46
C GLU A 117 -0.45 14.57 23.10
N MET A 118 -0.14 14.71 21.81
CA MET A 118 0.80 15.70 21.33
C MET A 118 0.39 17.14 21.66
N LEU A 119 -0.91 17.45 21.63
CA LEU A 119 -1.43 18.78 21.91
C LEU A 119 -1.55 19.08 23.41
N ARG A 120 -1.62 18.07 24.27
CA ARG A 120 -1.72 18.21 25.73
C ARG A 120 -0.37 18.44 26.38
N GLU A 121 0.71 18.05 25.72
CA GLU A 121 2.08 18.33 26.16
C GLU A 121 2.26 19.85 26.34
N PRO A 122 2.50 20.36 27.58
CA PRO A 122 2.64 21.79 27.88
C PRO A 122 3.78 22.48 27.12
N GLU A 123 4.53 21.70 26.34
CA GLU A 123 5.74 22.05 25.66
C GLU A 123 5.53 22.57 24.24
N PHE A 124 4.40 22.21 23.62
CA PHE A 124 3.95 22.69 22.31
C PHE A 124 2.93 23.84 22.46
N ARG A 125 3.40 25.08 22.72
CA ARG A 125 2.52 26.26 22.67
C ARG A 125 2.22 26.66 21.23
N LEU A 126 1.39 25.86 20.56
CA LEU A 126 0.74 26.26 19.31
C LEU A 126 -0.26 27.39 19.61
N THR A 127 -0.42 28.30 18.67
CA THR A 127 -1.54 29.25 18.74
C THR A 127 -2.87 28.56 18.47
N GLN A 128 -3.96 29.22 18.86
CA GLN A 128 -5.32 28.72 18.60
C GLN A 128 -5.55 28.38 17.11
N ALA A 129 -4.98 29.16 16.19
CA ALA A 129 -5.10 28.92 14.75
C ALA A 129 -4.30 27.68 14.30
N GLN A 130 -3.07 27.50 14.79
CA GLN A 130 -2.25 26.34 14.47
C GLN A 130 -2.81 25.06 15.07
N TYR A 131 -3.35 25.15 16.30
CA TYR A 131 -4.09 24.08 16.94
C TYR A 131 -5.28 23.66 16.07
N ALA A 132 -6.10 24.63 15.63
CA ALA A 132 -7.25 24.37 14.79
C ALA A 132 -6.84 23.73 13.45
N LEU A 133 -5.79 24.25 12.80
CA LEU A 133 -5.31 23.74 11.52
C LEU A 133 -4.73 22.32 11.64
N LEU A 134 -3.86 22.07 12.63
CA LEU A 134 -3.27 20.74 12.85
C LEU A 134 -4.36 19.72 13.17
N ARG A 135 -5.28 20.08 14.07
CA ARG A 135 -6.41 19.22 14.42
C ARG A 135 -7.29 18.94 13.21
N GLN A 136 -7.58 19.95 12.39
CA GLN A 136 -8.35 19.78 11.16
C GLN A 136 -7.61 18.86 10.17
N ARG A 137 -6.30 19.00 10.01
CA ARG A 137 -5.49 18.16 9.11
C ARG A 137 -5.41 16.72 9.60
N MET A 138 -5.17 16.51 10.89
CA MET A 138 -5.09 15.17 11.48
C MET A 138 -6.46 14.48 11.49
N SER A 139 -7.54 15.19 11.84
CA SER A 139 -8.89 14.60 11.82
C SER A 139 -9.32 14.21 10.40
N SER A 140 -8.94 15.01 9.40
CA SER A 140 -9.22 14.71 7.98
C SER A 140 -8.27 13.68 7.37
N LEU A 141 -7.13 13.39 7.99
CA LEU A 141 -6.17 12.41 7.48
C LEU A 141 -6.77 11.00 7.44
N TYR A 142 -7.52 10.62 8.49
CA TYR A 142 -8.20 9.33 8.53
C TYR A 142 -9.17 9.20 7.36
N ASP A 143 -10.06 10.18 7.18
CA ASP A 143 -11.05 10.16 6.10
C ASP A 143 -10.38 10.19 4.73
N HIS A 144 -9.28 10.94 4.59
CA HIS A 144 -8.50 10.98 3.36
C HIS A 144 -7.92 9.61 3.00
N ILE A 145 -7.29 8.92 3.95
CA ILE A 145 -6.73 7.57 3.72
C ILE A 145 -7.85 6.57 3.45
N ARG A 146 -8.88 6.55 4.29
CA ARG A 146 -10.00 5.59 4.22
C ARG A 146 -10.70 5.60 2.87
N HIS A 147 -10.88 6.78 2.28
CA HIS A 147 -11.56 6.94 0.98
C HIS A 147 -10.60 7.06 -0.19
N HIS A 148 -9.29 6.83 0.03
CA HIS A 148 -8.30 6.96 -1.03
C HIS A 148 -8.54 5.89 -2.11
N PRO A 149 -8.77 6.28 -3.39
CA PRO A 149 -9.14 5.32 -4.44
C PRO A 149 -8.13 4.18 -4.63
N ALA A 150 -6.85 4.46 -4.37
CA ALA A 150 -5.80 3.45 -4.54
C ALA A 150 -5.95 2.22 -3.63
N LEU A 151 -6.60 2.35 -2.46
CA LEU A 151 -6.77 1.22 -1.52
C LEU A 151 -7.76 0.16 -2.00
N HIS A 152 -8.64 0.49 -2.95
CA HIS A 152 -9.69 -0.40 -3.43
C HIS A 152 -9.36 -1.08 -4.77
N GLN A 153 -8.15 -0.88 -5.28
CA GLN A 153 -7.72 -1.44 -6.56
C GLN A 153 -7.15 -2.85 -6.39
N ARG A 154 -7.86 -3.85 -6.92
CA ARG A 154 -7.43 -5.26 -6.91
C ARG A 154 -6.18 -5.52 -7.77
N TYR A 155 -6.01 -4.74 -8.83
CA TYR A 155 -4.98 -4.94 -9.87
C TYR A 155 -3.79 -3.97 -9.75
N LEU A 156 -3.68 -3.26 -8.62
CA LEU A 156 -2.52 -2.42 -8.29
C LEU A 156 -1.78 -3.04 -7.10
N TRP A 157 -0.46 -3.15 -7.20
CA TRP A 157 0.41 -3.58 -6.12
C TRP A 157 1.51 -2.54 -5.90
N VAL A 158 1.73 -2.15 -4.65
CA VAL A 158 2.81 -1.24 -4.26
C VAL A 158 3.70 -1.94 -3.24
N GLY A 159 4.99 -2.09 -3.57
CA GLY A 159 5.92 -2.79 -2.70
C GLY A 159 7.34 -2.83 -3.27
N LYS A 160 8.25 -3.51 -2.57
CA LYS A 160 9.68 -3.62 -2.95
C LYS A 160 9.94 -4.56 -4.14
N GLY A 161 8.90 -5.21 -4.65
CA GLY A 161 9.03 -6.23 -5.69
C GLY A 161 7.68 -6.69 -6.21
N ARG A 162 7.74 -7.36 -7.35
CA ARG A 162 6.59 -7.94 -8.04
C ARG A 162 5.92 -9.01 -7.15
N PRO A 163 4.58 -8.98 -7.00
CA PRO A 163 3.87 -9.98 -6.21
C PRO A 163 3.76 -11.32 -6.96
N ASP A 164 3.69 -12.42 -6.21
CA ASP A 164 3.52 -13.80 -6.71
C ASP A 164 2.06 -14.28 -6.54
N ILE A 165 1.11 -13.40 -6.81
CA ILE A 165 -0.32 -13.66 -6.63
C ILE A 165 -1.03 -13.28 -7.92
N ASP A 166 -1.75 -14.21 -8.55
CA ASP A 166 -2.67 -13.85 -9.64
C ASP A 166 -3.98 -13.35 -9.03
N PRO A 167 -4.33 -12.06 -9.19
CA PRO A 167 -5.53 -11.51 -8.60
C PRO A 167 -6.80 -12.16 -9.13
N ASP A 168 -6.83 -12.76 -10.32
CA ASP A 168 -8.02 -13.39 -10.89
C ASP A 168 -8.28 -14.81 -10.36
N ILE A 169 -7.26 -15.46 -9.79
CA ILE A 169 -7.39 -16.80 -9.23
C ILE A 169 -7.94 -16.69 -7.81
N ASP A 170 -9.15 -17.21 -7.59
CA ASP A 170 -9.75 -17.26 -6.26
C ASP A 170 -8.85 -18.09 -5.31
N ALA A 171 -8.50 -17.50 -4.15
CA ALA A 171 -7.64 -18.13 -3.15
C ALA A 171 -8.23 -19.45 -2.60
N SER A 172 -9.51 -19.71 -2.85
CA SER A 172 -10.21 -20.96 -2.52
C SER A 172 -9.81 -22.16 -3.39
N LEU A 173 -9.11 -21.95 -4.52
CA LEU A 173 -8.74 -22.99 -5.49
C LEU A 173 -7.24 -23.26 -5.58
N GLN A 174 -6.41 -22.64 -4.74
CA GLN A 174 -4.99 -23.01 -4.69
C GLN A 174 -4.84 -24.44 -4.14
N PRO A 175 -4.20 -25.37 -4.88
CA PRO A 175 -3.87 -26.65 -4.30
C PRO A 175 -2.85 -26.40 -3.19
N VAL A 176 -3.27 -26.62 -1.95
CA VAL A 176 -2.35 -26.61 -0.81
C VAL A 176 -1.31 -27.68 -1.08
N ILE A 177 -0.11 -27.27 -1.50
CA ILE A 177 1.07 -28.14 -1.50
C ILE A 177 1.42 -28.32 -0.02
N GLN A 178 0.69 -29.20 0.66
CA GLN A 178 1.07 -29.68 1.97
C GLN A 178 2.33 -30.51 1.77
N SER A 179 3.46 -29.93 2.15
CA SER A 179 4.67 -30.67 2.44
C SER A 179 4.31 -31.76 3.47
N ARG A 180 4.27 -33.01 2.99
CA ARG A 180 4.08 -34.19 3.84
C ARG A 180 5.27 -34.31 4.78
N THR A 181 5.14 -33.74 5.97
CA THR A 181 5.89 -34.22 7.14
C THR A 181 4.98 -35.16 7.93
N SER A 182 5.35 -36.42 7.90
CA SER A 182 4.68 -37.52 8.58
C SER A 182 4.75 -37.35 10.09
N SER A 183 3.61 -37.25 10.77
CA SER A 183 3.51 -37.71 12.15
C SER A 183 2.18 -38.43 12.38
N LYS A 184 2.30 -39.69 12.80
CA LYS A 184 1.22 -40.61 13.13
C LYS A 184 0.52 -40.12 14.41
N ARG A 185 -0.79 -39.94 14.38
CA ARG A 185 -1.60 -40.04 15.60
C ARG A 185 -2.96 -40.71 15.33
N LYS A 186 -3.05 -41.96 15.80
CA LYS A 186 -4.26 -42.79 15.91
C LYS A 186 -5.41 -42.00 16.54
N ARG A 187 -6.59 -41.99 15.91
CA ARG A 187 -7.86 -41.74 16.59
C ARG A 187 -8.56 -43.07 16.85
N TYR A 188 -8.92 -43.26 18.11
CA TYR A 188 -9.77 -44.34 18.59
C TYR A 188 -11.19 -44.18 18.05
N LEU A 189 -11.80 -45.33 17.75
CA LEU A 189 -13.21 -45.53 17.45
C LEU A 189 -14.05 -45.32 18.71
N THR A 190 -15.20 -44.66 18.57
CA THR A 190 -16.40 -44.94 19.37
C THR A 190 -17.61 -44.81 18.45
N GLU A 191 -18.40 -45.87 18.46
CA GLU A 191 -19.57 -46.14 17.61
C GLU A 191 -20.85 -45.42 18.05
N ASN A 192 -21.83 -45.48 17.15
CA ASN A 192 -23.29 -45.46 17.34
C ASN A 192 -24.02 -44.12 17.38
N SER A 193 -24.59 -43.74 16.23
CA SER A 193 -26.06 -43.77 16.09
C SER A 193 -26.48 -43.93 14.62
N SER A 194 -27.39 -44.86 14.42
CA SER A 194 -28.04 -45.23 13.17
C SER A 194 -29.03 -44.15 12.72
N ALA A 195 -28.82 -43.59 11.53
CA ALA A 195 -29.85 -42.86 10.80
C ALA A 195 -29.72 -43.15 9.29
N GLU A 196 -30.86 -43.46 8.69
CA GLU A 196 -31.04 -44.08 7.39
C GLU A 196 -30.41 -43.32 6.22
N MET A 197 -29.71 -44.07 5.36
CA MET A 197 -29.16 -43.60 4.10
C MET A 197 -30.28 -43.46 3.05
N LYS A 198 -30.86 -42.26 2.92
CA LYS A 198 -31.63 -41.89 1.73
C LYS A 198 -30.66 -41.46 0.64
N SER A 199 -30.39 -42.36 -0.30
CA SER A 199 -29.63 -42.08 -1.52
C SER A 199 -30.38 -41.05 -2.38
N ASN A 200 -29.87 -39.83 -2.46
CA ASN A 200 -30.28 -38.89 -3.52
C ASN A 200 -29.84 -39.46 -4.88
N PRO A 201 -30.68 -39.38 -5.94
CA PRO A 201 -30.29 -39.85 -7.27
C PRO A 201 -29.12 -39.01 -7.81
N PRO A 202 -28.25 -39.57 -8.66
CA PRO A 202 -27.09 -38.86 -9.17
C PRO A 202 -27.57 -37.65 -9.98
N LYS A 203 -27.22 -36.45 -9.52
CA LYS A 203 -27.41 -35.22 -10.31
C LYS A 203 -26.64 -35.43 -11.62
N LYS A 204 -27.35 -35.50 -12.75
CA LYS A 204 -26.75 -35.55 -14.09
C LYS A 204 -25.69 -34.45 -14.16
N ALA A 205 -24.43 -34.82 -14.30
CA ALA A 205 -23.35 -33.86 -14.53
C ALA A 205 -23.74 -33.05 -15.76
N LYS A 206 -23.96 -31.74 -15.59
CA LYS A 206 -24.13 -30.84 -16.74
C LYS A 206 -22.87 -31.01 -17.60
N ALA A 207 -23.04 -31.30 -18.88
CA ALA A 207 -21.94 -31.27 -19.82
C ALA A 207 -21.31 -29.87 -19.75
N SER A 208 -20.12 -29.79 -19.17
CA SER A 208 -19.33 -28.56 -19.15
C SER A 208 -18.47 -28.59 -20.40
N PHE A 209 -18.85 -27.79 -21.40
CA PHE A 209 -17.97 -27.57 -22.54
C PHE A 209 -16.78 -26.72 -22.09
N PRO A 210 -15.55 -27.01 -22.56
CA PRO A 210 -14.41 -26.15 -22.28
C PRO A 210 -14.66 -24.77 -22.89
N SER A 211 -14.47 -23.72 -22.09
CA SER A 211 -14.47 -22.34 -22.57
C SER A 211 -13.06 -21.97 -23.03
N GLU A 212 -12.93 -21.36 -24.20
CA GLU A 212 -11.67 -20.85 -24.74
C GLU A 212 -11.78 -19.33 -24.97
N GLU A 213 -10.65 -18.62 -24.86
CA GLU A 213 -10.58 -17.19 -25.17
C GLU A 213 -10.48 -16.97 -26.69
N ILE A 214 -11.27 -16.05 -27.24
CA ILE A 214 -11.21 -15.67 -28.65
C ILE A 214 -9.84 -15.08 -29.03
N CYS A 215 -9.25 -14.31 -28.10
CA CYS A 215 -7.92 -13.75 -28.19
C CYS A 215 -7.10 -14.24 -27.01
N LYS A 216 -6.03 -14.98 -27.28
CA LYS A 216 -5.12 -15.45 -26.22
C LYS A 216 -4.50 -14.26 -25.51
N THR A 217 -4.61 -14.24 -24.18
CA THR A 217 -4.12 -13.14 -23.35
C THR A 217 -3.03 -13.63 -22.39
N ASN A 218 -1.90 -12.94 -22.34
CA ASN A 218 -0.90 -13.11 -21.29
C ASN A 218 -1.24 -12.18 -20.12
N ARG A 219 -1.31 -12.72 -18.91
CA ARG A 219 -1.64 -11.99 -17.69
C ARG A 219 -0.43 -11.95 -16.78
N GLN A 220 -0.01 -10.76 -16.40
CA GLN A 220 1.21 -10.61 -15.59
C GLN A 220 1.21 -9.30 -14.83
N TRP A 221 1.90 -9.29 -13.69
CA TRP A 221 2.30 -8.06 -13.03
C TRP A 221 3.45 -7.40 -13.79
N GLU A 222 3.28 -6.14 -14.18
CA GLU A 222 4.32 -5.36 -14.84
C GLU A 222 4.40 -3.94 -14.27
N GLN A 223 5.55 -3.30 -14.48
CA GLN A 223 5.71 -1.87 -14.18
C GLN A 223 5.42 -1.08 -15.46
N ILE A 224 4.63 -0.04 -15.32
CA ILE A 224 4.38 0.93 -16.38
C ILE A 224 5.19 2.16 -16.00
N ASN A 225 6.31 2.41 -16.68
CA ASN A 225 7.20 3.53 -16.34
C ASN A 225 6.76 4.83 -17.00
N SER A 226 6.36 4.79 -18.27
CA SER A 226 5.80 5.91 -19.03
C SER A 226 4.46 5.49 -19.65
N THR A 227 3.49 6.40 -19.60
CA THR A 227 2.14 6.24 -20.16
C THR A 227 1.50 7.63 -20.31
N HIS A 228 0.18 7.69 -20.46
CA HIS A 228 -0.58 8.94 -20.49
C HIS A 228 -1.63 8.98 -19.37
N ASP A 229 -1.97 10.20 -18.94
CA ASP A 229 -3.09 10.43 -18.01
C ASP A 229 -4.44 10.47 -18.72
N PHE A 230 -5.50 10.67 -17.94
CA PHE A 230 -6.88 10.79 -18.44
C PHE A 230 -7.08 11.88 -19.52
N TYR A 231 -6.19 12.87 -19.58
CA TYR A 231 -6.24 13.99 -20.52
C TYR A 231 -5.22 13.83 -21.66
N ASP A 232 -4.65 12.64 -21.83
CA ASP A 232 -3.68 12.31 -22.88
C ASP A 232 -2.33 13.07 -22.74
N ASN A 233 -2.00 13.57 -21.54
CA ASN A 233 -0.67 14.11 -21.27
C ASN A 233 0.31 12.98 -20.97
N GLU A 234 1.54 13.09 -21.43
CA GLU A 234 2.60 12.13 -21.10
C GLU A 234 2.98 12.21 -19.62
N VAL A 235 3.03 11.04 -18.97
CA VAL A 235 3.30 10.91 -17.54
C VAL A 235 4.30 9.81 -17.25
N GLU A 236 5.09 10.04 -16.21
CA GLU A 236 6.04 9.08 -15.67
C GLU A 236 5.54 8.59 -14.31
N VAL A 237 5.37 7.28 -14.17
CA VAL A 237 4.96 6.66 -12.91
C VAL A 237 6.16 6.61 -11.97
N ILE A 238 5.96 7.05 -10.73
CA ILE A 238 7.05 7.11 -9.74
C ILE A 238 7.37 5.70 -9.22
N GLN A 239 8.66 5.36 -9.19
CA GLN A 239 9.17 4.04 -8.77
C GLN A 239 10.30 4.14 -7.72
N ASP A 240 10.57 5.34 -7.18
CA ASP A 240 11.77 5.67 -6.39
C ASP A 240 11.83 4.93 -5.04
N SER A 241 10.91 5.24 -4.12
CA SER A 241 10.92 4.67 -2.76
C SER A 241 10.26 3.31 -2.69
N VAL A 242 9.16 3.14 -3.42
CA VAL A 242 8.37 1.91 -3.54
C VAL A 242 7.98 1.74 -5.00
N GLN A 243 7.92 0.48 -5.45
CA GLN A 243 7.57 0.19 -6.82
C GLN A 243 6.06 -0.05 -6.97
N GLN A 244 5.49 0.50 -8.02
CA GLN A 244 4.09 0.33 -8.41
C GLN A 244 4.01 -0.66 -9.58
N TYR A 245 3.27 -1.74 -9.39
CA TYR A 245 2.99 -2.78 -10.38
C TYR A 245 1.51 -2.83 -10.70
N VAL A 246 1.19 -3.03 -11.98
CA VAL A 246 -0.18 -3.24 -12.45
C VAL A 246 -0.31 -4.65 -12.97
N PHE A 247 -1.41 -5.31 -12.63
CA PHE A 247 -1.76 -6.58 -13.26
C PHE A 247 -2.33 -6.30 -14.65
N SER A 248 -1.53 -6.62 -15.65
CA SER A 248 -1.77 -6.29 -17.05
C SER A 248 -2.27 -7.50 -17.84
N TYR A 249 -2.99 -7.20 -18.91
CA TYR A 249 -3.50 -8.17 -19.87
C TYR A 249 -2.95 -7.79 -21.25
N ARG A 250 -1.96 -8.54 -21.72
CA ARG A 250 -1.27 -8.31 -22.99
C ARG A 250 -1.73 -9.33 -24.02
N CYS A 251 -1.90 -8.90 -25.27
CA CYS A 251 -2.25 -9.86 -26.31
C CYS A 251 -1.03 -10.69 -26.66
N VAL A 252 -1.20 -12.01 -26.67
CA VAL A 252 -0.17 -12.88 -27.22
C VAL A 252 -0.08 -12.53 -28.70
N ALA A 253 1.07 -12.03 -29.12
CA ALA A 253 1.31 -11.57 -30.48
C ALA A 253 1.30 -12.75 -31.47
N GLU A 254 0.10 -13.22 -31.81
CA GLU A 254 -0.15 -14.04 -33.00
C GLU A 254 -0.83 -13.09 -34.01
N THR A 255 -0.11 -12.78 -35.08
CA THR A 255 -0.56 -12.04 -36.27
C THR A 255 -1.60 -12.84 -37.08
N GLY A 256 -2.63 -13.35 -36.39
CA GLY A 256 -3.66 -14.21 -36.95
C GLY A 256 -5.08 -13.72 -36.63
N PRO A 257 -6.08 -14.22 -37.38
CA PRO A 257 -7.47 -13.91 -37.12
C PRO A 257 -7.89 -14.44 -35.75
N CYS A 258 -8.80 -13.75 -35.09
CA CYS A 258 -9.40 -14.19 -33.85
C CYS A 258 -10.01 -15.60 -33.98
N ILE A 259 -9.92 -16.38 -32.90
CA ILE A 259 -10.41 -17.76 -32.88
C ILE A 259 -11.94 -17.79 -32.94
N GLY A 260 -12.50 -18.64 -33.82
CA GLY A 260 -13.95 -18.87 -33.90
C GLY A 260 -14.75 -17.81 -34.66
N ILE A 261 -14.08 -16.91 -35.39
CA ILE A 261 -14.77 -15.89 -36.22
C ILE A 261 -15.08 -16.43 -37.63
N SER A 262 -16.26 -16.08 -38.14
CA SER A 262 -16.71 -16.46 -39.48
C SER A 262 -15.77 -15.91 -40.57
N PRO A 263 -15.46 -16.68 -41.64
CA PRO A 263 -14.61 -16.24 -42.75
C PRO A 263 -15.10 -15.00 -43.50
N LEU A 264 -16.37 -14.62 -43.32
CA LEU A 264 -16.99 -13.40 -43.88
C LEU A 264 -16.41 -12.11 -43.28
N TYR A 265 -15.71 -12.21 -42.15
CA TYR A 265 -15.06 -11.10 -41.48
C TYR A 265 -13.54 -11.26 -41.53
N GLU A 266 -12.84 -10.15 -41.65
CA GLU A 266 -11.45 -10.03 -41.19
C GLU A 266 -11.47 -9.78 -39.68
N SER A 267 -10.49 -10.31 -38.97
CA SER A 267 -10.44 -10.16 -37.52
C SER A 267 -9.00 -10.01 -37.03
N GLU A 268 -8.83 -9.23 -35.98
CA GLU A 268 -7.55 -8.99 -35.33
C GLU A 268 -7.74 -8.86 -33.82
N CYS A 269 -6.83 -9.44 -33.04
CA CYS A 269 -6.78 -9.25 -31.60
C CYS A 269 -6.06 -7.93 -31.29
N THR A 270 -6.77 -7.02 -30.62
CA THR A 270 -6.26 -5.68 -30.29
C THR A 270 -6.18 -5.49 -28.79
N GLU A 271 -5.06 -4.94 -28.32
CA GLU A 271 -4.89 -4.54 -26.92
C GLU A 271 -5.77 -3.32 -26.63
N ARG A 272 -6.43 -3.35 -25.47
CA ARG A 272 -7.23 -2.25 -24.94
C ARG A 272 -6.69 -1.82 -23.60
N TYR A 273 -6.63 -0.51 -23.41
CA TYR A 273 -6.18 0.11 -22.19
C TYR A 273 -7.38 0.41 -21.29
N GLY A 274 -7.17 0.26 -19.98
CA GLY A 274 -8.06 0.73 -18.93
C GLY A 274 -7.34 1.80 -18.10
N TRP A 275 -8.05 2.28 -17.09
CA TRP A 275 -7.53 3.32 -16.20
C TRP A 275 -7.12 2.71 -14.85
N MET A 276 -5.89 3.00 -14.42
CA MET A 276 -5.37 2.62 -13.13
C MET A 276 -5.02 3.88 -12.34
N TYR A 277 -5.46 3.98 -11.08
CA TYR A 277 -5.17 5.13 -10.24
C TYR A 277 -3.78 4.98 -9.60
N MET A 278 -2.78 5.69 -10.11
CA MET A 278 -1.36 5.52 -9.75
C MET A 278 -0.73 6.85 -9.35
N TYR A 279 0.42 6.77 -8.68
CA TYR A 279 1.23 7.94 -8.34
C TYR A 279 2.23 8.23 -9.47
N TYR A 280 2.07 9.37 -10.12
CA TYR A 280 2.84 9.76 -11.31
C TYR A 280 3.22 11.23 -11.28
N ARG A 281 4.14 11.65 -12.13
CA ARG A 281 4.40 13.06 -12.44
C ARG A 281 4.18 13.32 -13.92
N ARG A 282 3.68 14.51 -14.25
CA ARG A 282 3.58 14.95 -15.63
C ARG A 282 4.95 15.31 -16.18
N VAL A 283 5.22 14.94 -17.42
CA VAL A 283 6.50 15.25 -18.09
C VAL A 283 6.59 16.75 -18.44
N ASP A 284 5.46 17.37 -18.75
CA ASP A 284 5.35 18.78 -19.13
C ASP A 284 5.19 19.75 -17.95
N ASP A 285 4.97 19.25 -16.72
CA ASP A 285 4.92 20.08 -15.52
C ASP A 285 6.32 20.64 -15.21
N PRO A 286 6.53 21.97 -15.21
CA PRO A 286 7.82 22.59 -14.92
C PRO A 286 8.34 22.27 -13.52
N TYR A 287 7.45 21.98 -12.56
CA TYR A 287 7.81 21.64 -11.19
C TYR A 287 7.98 20.13 -10.97
N ARG A 288 7.61 19.30 -11.96
CA ARG A 288 7.63 17.83 -11.91
C ARG A 288 6.99 17.28 -10.63
N THR A 289 5.90 17.90 -10.18
CA THR A 289 5.25 17.59 -8.92
C THR A 289 4.51 16.25 -9.05
N PRO A 290 4.84 15.23 -8.25
CA PRO A 290 4.14 13.96 -8.33
C PRO A 290 2.76 14.04 -7.66
N GLN A 291 1.78 13.36 -8.25
CA GLN A 291 0.38 13.36 -7.84
C GLN A 291 -0.27 12.00 -8.09
N TRP A 292 -1.41 11.77 -7.42
CA TRP A 292 -2.27 10.62 -7.69
C TRP A 292 -3.27 10.94 -8.78
N GLY A 293 -3.45 10.03 -9.73
CA GLY A 293 -4.47 10.16 -10.77
C GLY A 293 -4.58 8.92 -11.64
N PHE A 294 -5.51 8.95 -12.58
CA PHE A 294 -5.70 7.85 -13.52
C PHE A 294 -4.68 7.90 -14.65
N VAL A 295 -4.02 6.77 -14.87
CA VAL A 295 -3.09 6.56 -15.97
C VAL A 295 -3.51 5.34 -16.78
N ALA A 296 -3.18 5.34 -18.07
CA ALA A 296 -3.54 4.23 -18.94
C ALA A 296 -2.68 3.00 -18.65
N ALA A 297 -3.34 1.84 -18.54
CA ALA A 297 -2.71 0.54 -18.33
C ALA A 297 -3.36 -0.55 -19.21
N PRO A 298 -2.60 -1.51 -19.75
CA PRO A 298 -3.16 -2.60 -20.55
C PRO A 298 -4.13 -3.46 -19.73
N HIS A 299 -5.37 -3.59 -20.19
CA HIS A 299 -6.45 -4.16 -19.38
C HIS A 299 -7.15 -5.36 -20.03
N HIS A 300 -7.21 -5.46 -21.36
CA HIS A 300 -7.79 -6.64 -22.01
C HIS A 300 -7.41 -6.73 -23.49
N CYS A 301 -7.57 -7.94 -24.03
CA CYS A 301 -7.53 -8.22 -25.46
C CYS A 301 -8.95 -8.34 -26.00
N ALA A 302 -9.25 -7.56 -27.03
CA ALA A 302 -10.55 -7.60 -27.70
C ALA A 302 -10.35 -7.98 -29.17
N CYS A 303 -11.20 -8.89 -29.65
CA CYS A 303 -11.30 -9.17 -31.07
C CYS A 303 -12.01 -8.02 -31.78
N LYS A 304 -11.34 -7.39 -32.73
CA LYS A 304 -11.92 -6.42 -33.66
C LYS A 304 -12.23 -7.16 -34.96
N ILE A 305 -13.45 -7.01 -35.47
CA ILE A 305 -13.88 -7.62 -36.73
C ILE A 305 -14.26 -6.56 -37.75
N THR A 306 -13.95 -6.82 -39.02
CA THR A 306 -14.26 -5.95 -40.16
C THR A 306 -14.95 -6.81 -41.22
N PRO A 307 -16.18 -6.47 -41.66
CA PRO A 307 -16.85 -7.22 -42.73
C PRO A 307 -16.07 -7.10 -44.04
N LYS A 308 -15.82 -8.22 -44.73
CA LYS A 308 -15.16 -8.22 -46.05
C LYS A 308 -16.04 -7.68 -47.17
N TYR A 309 -17.35 -7.69 -46.96
CA TYR A 309 -18.34 -7.23 -47.90
C TYR A 309 -19.39 -6.40 -47.15
N ILE A 310 -19.53 -5.14 -47.56
CA ILE A 310 -20.63 -4.28 -47.15
C ILE A 310 -21.47 -4.11 -48.42
N PRO A 311 -22.68 -4.69 -48.52
CA PRO A 311 -23.55 -4.38 -49.64
C PRO A 311 -23.85 -2.88 -49.63
N ASP A 312 -23.69 -2.23 -50.79
CA ASP A 312 -24.04 -0.81 -50.97
C ASP A 312 -25.49 -0.60 -50.49
N SER A 313 -25.65 0.27 -49.50
CA SER A 313 -26.92 0.71 -48.91
C SER A 313 -27.64 1.73 -49.80
#